data_AF-K0RPR1-F1
#
_entry.id   AF-K0RPR1-F1
#
_cell.length_a   1.000
_cell.length_b   1.000
_cell.length_c   1.000
_cell.angle_alpha   90.00
_cell.angle_beta   90.00
_cell.angle_gamma   90.00
#
_symmetry.space_group_name_H-M   'P 1'
#
loop_
_entity.id
_entity.type
_entity.pdbx_description
1 polymer ?
#
loop_
_entity_poly.entity_id
_entity_poly.type
_entity_poly.pdbx_seq_one_letter_code
_entity_poly.pdbx_strand_id
1 'polypeptide(L)'
;MGNNRSIMKICGACVRELPDGSFSEEQRALRQSIRRCEECVAAGKQLVLMKKGRKRSEADDCPICQLPLSLDMNESMFKSCCMKEVCNGCILAARKRGMRDCPFCRASVPDKSQALAMIRKRQYHFGAYGLEKDVTRAVELYERAAELGVTDAHFNLGVLYTRGTDVEKDTAKAFRHYEAAAMSGDVSARINLGIIEYNDGNYDLALQNWMISAKLGCDDSLSNVKEMFMNGLATKADYAAALRGYQNAIAEMSSPDRAEAEALGFAKDPTRVI
;
A
#
# COMPACT_ATOMS: atom_id res chain seq x y z
N MET A 1 -43.05 25.88 -34.32
CA MET A 1 -42.71 25.81 -32.88
C MET A 1 -42.02 24.48 -32.63
N GLY A 2 -40.69 24.48 -32.50
CA GLY A 2 -39.90 23.27 -32.34
C GLY A 2 -40.15 22.64 -30.98
N ASN A 3 -40.90 21.53 -30.95
CA ASN A 3 -41.21 20.77 -29.75
C ASN A 3 -39.98 19.93 -29.38
N ASN A 4 -39.02 20.53 -28.68
CA ASN A 4 -37.80 19.84 -28.25
C ASN A 4 -38.16 18.91 -27.07
N ARG A 5 -38.70 17.72 -27.37
CA ARG A 5 -38.97 16.68 -26.36
C ARG A 5 -37.63 16.21 -25.79
N SER A 6 -37.34 16.63 -24.57
CA SER A 6 -36.14 16.22 -23.84
C SER A 6 -36.14 14.69 -23.64
N ILE A 7 -35.14 14.03 -24.23
CA ILE A 7 -34.96 12.57 -24.14
C ILE A 7 -34.26 12.23 -22.83
N MET A 8 -34.91 11.44 -21.98
CA MET A 8 -34.34 10.97 -20.72
C MET A 8 -33.28 9.90 -20.99
N LYS A 9 -32.04 10.17 -20.56
CA LYS A 9 -30.90 9.25 -20.67
C LYS A 9 -30.62 8.61 -19.31
N ILE A 10 -30.71 7.29 -19.23
CA ILE A 10 -30.44 6.54 -18.00
C ILE A 10 -29.36 5.50 -18.27
N CYS A 11 -28.44 5.36 -17.32
CA CYS A 11 -27.41 4.32 -17.36
C CYS A 11 -28.03 2.93 -17.42
N GLY A 12 -27.54 2.07 -18.34
CA GLY A 12 -28.04 0.71 -18.50
C GLY A 12 -27.89 -0.17 -17.25
N ALA A 13 -26.94 0.13 -16.35
CA ALA A 13 -26.83 -0.54 -15.05
C ALA A 13 -27.92 -0.05 -14.07
N CYS A 14 -28.08 1.26 -13.89
CA CYS A 14 -29.13 1.83 -13.05
C CYS A 14 -30.53 1.41 -13.52
N VAL A 15 -30.74 1.31 -14.84
CA VAL A 15 -31.99 0.83 -15.42
C VAL A 15 -32.36 -0.58 -14.95
N ARG A 16 -31.39 -1.47 -14.75
CA ARG A 16 -31.63 -2.86 -14.33
C ARG A 16 -31.96 -2.99 -12.85
N GLU A 17 -31.57 -2.01 -12.05
CA GLU A 17 -31.86 -1.93 -10.61
C GLU A 17 -33.26 -1.37 -10.34
N LEU A 18 -33.85 -0.67 -11.32
CA LEU A 18 -35.17 -0.07 -11.15
C LEU A 18 -36.28 -1.13 -11.18
N PRO A 19 -37.27 -1.05 -10.27
CA PRO A 19 -38.42 -1.95 -10.27
C PRO A 19 -39.20 -1.95 -11.58
N ASP A 20 -39.81 -3.09 -11.91
CA ASP A 20 -40.76 -3.17 -13.02
C ASP A 20 -41.91 -2.18 -12.81
N GLY A 21 -42.20 -1.35 -13.83
CA GLY A 21 -43.22 -0.30 -13.75
C GLY A 21 -42.70 1.09 -13.37
N SER A 22 -41.39 1.28 -13.16
CA SER A 22 -40.79 2.59 -12.86
C SER A 22 -41.01 3.67 -13.94
N PHE A 23 -41.53 3.30 -15.10
CA PHE A 23 -41.77 4.19 -16.24
C PHE A 23 -43.08 3.86 -16.94
N SER A 24 -43.80 4.89 -17.40
CA SER A 24 -44.96 4.74 -18.30
C SER A 24 -44.55 4.23 -19.68
N GLU A 25 -45.51 3.69 -20.44
CA GLU A 25 -45.31 3.23 -21.84
C GLU A 25 -44.68 4.32 -22.72
N GLU A 26 -45.19 5.55 -22.64
CA GLU A 26 -44.66 6.70 -23.40
C GLU A 26 -43.24 7.06 -22.98
N GLN A 27 -42.93 6.99 -21.67
CA GLN A 27 -41.58 7.24 -21.15
C GLN A 27 -40.59 6.15 -21.57
N ARG A 28 -41.02 4.88 -21.68
CA ARG A 28 -40.17 3.78 -22.18
C ARG A 28 -39.77 3.99 -23.63
N ALA A 29 -40.70 4.42 -24.48
CA ALA A 29 -40.46 4.68 -25.89
C ALA A 29 -39.51 5.86 -26.15
N LEU A 30 -39.49 6.85 -25.25
CA LEU A 30 -38.65 8.04 -25.37
C LEU A 30 -37.29 7.91 -24.66
N ARG A 31 -37.03 6.85 -23.90
CA ARG A 31 -35.79 6.73 -23.10
C ARG A 31 -34.62 6.23 -23.94
N GLN A 32 -33.44 6.79 -23.68
CA GLN A 32 -32.17 6.29 -24.22
C GLN A 32 -31.32 5.65 -23.13
N SER A 33 -30.69 4.51 -23.44
CA SER A 33 -29.72 3.89 -22.54
C SER A 33 -28.33 4.42 -22.84
N ILE A 34 -27.64 4.95 -21.82
CA ILE A 34 -26.20 5.22 -21.89
C ILE A 34 -25.44 4.02 -21.29
N ARG A 35 -24.24 3.73 -21.81
CA ARG A 35 -23.45 2.54 -21.43
C ARG A 35 -23.22 2.44 -19.91
N ARG A 36 -22.67 3.49 -19.29
CA ARG A 36 -22.50 3.64 -17.83
C ARG A 36 -22.47 5.12 -17.47
N CYS A 37 -23.15 5.52 -16.38
CA CYS A 37 -22.98 6.85 -15.78
C CYS A 37 -21.72 6.91 -14.92
N GLU A 38 -21.29 8.12 -14.55
CA GLU A 38 -20.11 8.36 -13.73
C GLU A 38 -20.16 7.66 -12.38
N GLU A 39 -21.32 7.66 -11.71
CA GLU A 39 -21.54 6.95 -10.45
C GLU A 39 -21.30 5.44 -10.58
N CYS A 40 -21.83 4.82 -11.63
CA CYS A 40 -21.60 3.40 -11.91
C CYS A 40 -20.13 3.08 -12.22
N VAL A 41 -19.41 4.03 -12.83
CA VAL A 41 -17.97 3.87 -13.07
C VAL A 41 -17.19 4.02 -11.76
N ALA A 42 -17.53 5.01 -10.94
CA ALA A 42 -16.90 5.25 -9.64
C ALA A 42 -17.10 4.07 -8.69
N ALA A 43 -18.34 3.59 -8.53
CA ALA A 43 -18.66 2.40 -7.73
C ALA A 43 -17.91 1.16 -8.24
N GLY A 44 -17.77 1.02 -9.58
CA GLY A 44 -16.97 -0.04 -10.19
C GLY A 44 -15.48 0.05 -9.83
N LYS A 45 -14.87 1.25 -9.90
CA LYS A 45 -13.47 1.48 -9.53
C LYS A 45 -13.23 1.18 -8.06
N GLN A 46 -14.11 1.68 -7.19
CA GLN A 46 -14.07 1.43 -5.75
C GLN A 46 -14.15 -0.07 -5.43
N LEU A 47 -15.07 -0.80 -6.08
CA LEU A 47 -15.19 -2.25 -5.90
C LEU A 47 -13.90 -2.99 -6.33
N VAL A 48 -13.26 -2.56 -7.41
CA VAL A 48 -11.98 -3.13 -7.87
C VAL A 48 -10.87 -2.86 -6.84
N LEU A 49 -10.76 -1.64 -6.33
CA LEU A 49 -9.80 -1.25 -5.29
C LEU A 49 -9.97 -2.10 -4.03
N MET A 50 -11.21 -2.29 -3.58
CA MET A 50 -11.50 -3.13 -2.42
C MET A 50 -11.23 -4.61 -2.67
N LYS A 51 -11.26 -5.11 -3.92
CA LYS A 51 -11.01 -6.54 -4.22
C LYS A 51 -9.55 -6.88 -4.49
N LYS A 52 -8.78 -5.98 -5.11
CA LYS A 52 -7.35 -6.19 -5.43
C LYS A 52 -6.44 -5.95 -4.22
N GLY A 53 -5.16 -6.30 -4.33
CA GLY A 53 -4.13 -5.98 -3.33
C GLY A 53 -4.44 -6.48 -1.92
N ARG A 54 -4.94 -7.72 -1.81
CA ARG A 54 -5.28 -8.40 -0.56
C ARG A 54 -4.21 -9.40 -0.10
N LYS A 55 -3.09 -9.42 -0.80
CA LYS A 55 -1.89 -10.19 -0.47
C LYS A 55 -0.69 -9.28 -0.72
N ARG A 56 0.35 -9.46 0.08
CA ARG A 56 1.64 -8.79 -0.11
C ARG A 56 2.36 -9.37 -1.32
N SER A 57 3.33 -8.61 -1.82
CA SER A 57 4.17 -9.06 -2.92
C SER A 57 5.12 -10.16 -2.43
N GLU A 58 5.44 -11.14 -3.27
CA GLU A 58 6.53 -12.10 -2.98
C GLU A 58 7.88 -11.38 -2.84
N ALA A 59 8.00 -10.15 -3.38
CA ALA A 59 9.16 -9.30 -3.16
C ALA A 59 9.33 -8.87 -1.69
N ASP A 60 8.25 -8.93 -0.90
CA ASP A 60 8.23 -8.62 0.53
C ASP A 60 8.60 -9.84 1.39
N ASP A 61 8.92 -10.98 0.78
CA ASP A 61 9.36 -12.16 1.50
C ASP A 61 10.88 -12.13 1.73
N CYS A 62 11.29 -12.64 2.89
CA CYS A 62 12.71 -12.83 3.15
C CYS A 62 13.26 -13.84 2.12
N PRO A 63 14.29 -13.51 1.33
CA PRO A 63 14.75 -14.37 0.25
C PRO A 63 15.48 -15.63 0.74
N ILE A 64 15.72 -15.75 2.05
CA ILE A 64 16.38 -16.90 2.68
C ILE A 64 15.35 -17.87 3.28
N CYS A 65 14.42 -17.38 4.09
CA CYS A 65 13.41 -18.24 4.72
C CYS A 65 12.07 -18.28 3.97
N GLN A 66 11.89 -17.46 2.93
CA GLN A 66 10.67 -17.36 2.11
C GLN A 66 9.39 -17.06 2.92
N LEU A 67 9.55 -16.47 4.10
CA LEU A 67 8.46 -16.00 4.93
C LEU A 67 8.27 -14.49 4.73
N PRO A 68 7.02 -13.99 4.71
CA PRO A 68 6.75 -12.56 4.60
C PRO A 68 7.50 -11.78 5.67
N LEU A 69 8.15 -10.68 5.29
CA LEU A 69 8.87 -9.81 6.22
C LEU A 69 7.89 -9.04 7.10
N SER A 70 8.24 -8.77 8.36
CA SER A 70 7.48 -7.84 9.18
C SER A 70 7.41 -6.46 8.53
N LEU A 71 6.34 -5.72 8.82
CA LEU A 71 6.22 -4.31 8.42
C LEU A 71 7.07 -3.39 9.30
N ASP A 72 7.55 -3.88 10.45
CA ASP A 72 8.56 -3.16 11.24
C ASP A 72 9.92 -3.23 10.53
N MET A 73 10.34 -2.09 9.99
CA MET A 73 11.64 -1.92 9.31
C MET A 73 12.84 -2.26 10.20
N ASN A 74 12.68 -2.32 11.52
CA ASN A 74 13.74 -2.72 12.43
C ASN A 74 14.00 -4.23 12.42
N GLU A 75 13.02 -5.05 12.00
CA GLU A 75 13.10 -6.51 11.98
C GLU A 75 13.76 -7.07 10.72
N SER A 76 13.92 -6.26 9.69
CA SER A 76 14.63 -6.61 8.45
C SER A 76 15.82 -5.68 8.22
N MET A 77 16.72 -6.09 7.35
CA MET A 77 17.81 -5.25 6.90
C MET A 77 17.93 -5.29 5.39
N PHE A 78 17.96 -4.12 4.78
CA PHE A 78 18.27 -3.95 3.38
C PHE A 78 19.76 -4.22 3.10
N LYS A 79 20.03 -5.12 2.16
CA LYS A 79 21.36 -5.47 1.70
C LYS A 79 21.66 -4.84 0.35
N SER A 80 22.52 -3.83 0.38
CA SER A 80 22.94 -3.04 -0.79
C SER A 80 23.62 -3.88 -1.88
N CYS A 81 24.37 -4.93 -1.52
CA CYS A 81 25.07 -5.80 -2.49
C CYS A 81 24.12 -6.45 -3.51
N CYS A 82 22.90 -6.79 -3.09
CA CYS A 82 21.96 -7.57 -3.87
C CYS A 82 20.57 -6.96 -3.94
N MET A 83 20.39 -5.78 -3.35
CA MET A 83 19.12 -5.05 -3.31
C MET A 83 17.98 -5.90 -2.72
N LYS A 84 18.28 -6.69 -1.68
CA LYS A 84 17.32 -7.55 -0.99
C LYS A 84 17.18 -7.19 0.48
N GLU A 85 15.98 -7.26 1.01
CA GLU A 85 15.75 -7.22 2.44
C GLU A 85 15.84 -8.61 3.04
N VAL A 86 16.55 -8.75 4.16
CA VAL A 86 16.72 -10.02 4.86
C VAL A 86 16.30 -9.85 6.31
N CYS A 87 15.46 -10.75 6.82
CA CYS A 87 15.03 -10.68 8.22
C CYS A 87 16.20 -10.89 9.20
N ASN A 88 16.12 -10.25 10.36
CA ASN A 88 17.12 -10.32 11.41
C ASN A 88 17.38 -11.76 11.87
N GLY A 89 16.37 -12.62 11.88
CA GLY A 89 16.52 -14.04 12.19
C GLY A 89 17.50 -14.75 11.26
N CYS A 90 17.33 -14.61 9.94
CA CYS A 90 18.25 -15.22 8.97
C CYS A 90 19.66 -14.62 9.06
N ILE A 91 19.79 -13.32 9.35
CA ILE A 91 21.09 -12.66 9.55
C ILE A 91 21.79 -13.22 10.80
N LEU A 92 21.07 -13.33 11.92
CA LEU A 92 21.59 -13.89 13.16
C LEU A 92 22.01 -15.37 12.96
N ALA A 93 21.16 -16.17 12.32
CA ALA A 93 21.46 -17.57 12.02
C ALA A 93 22.70 -17.73 11.13
N ALA A 94 22.93 -16.80 10.19
CA ALA A 94 24.16 -16.78 9.39
C ALA A 94 25.39 -16.41 10.24
N ARG A 95 25.30 -15.39 11.09
CA ARG A 95 26.38 -14.98 12.00
C ARG A 95 26.81 -16.09 12.95
N LYS A 96 25.86 -16.84 13.50
CA LYS A 96 26.14 -18.01 14.36
C LYS A 96 26.95 -19.10 13.65
N ARG A 97 26.85 -19.19 12.32
CA ARG A 97 27.64 -20.10 11.48
C ARG A 97 28.98 -19.50 11.04
N GLY A 98 29.38 -18.38 11.62
CA GLY A 98 30.64 -17.68 11.28
C GLY A 98 30.57 -16.85 10.00
N MET A 99 29.40 -16.68 9.38
CA MET A 99 29.25 -15.87 8.18
C MET A 99 29.15 -14.39 8.53
N ARG A 100 30.14 -13.60 8.07
CA ARG A 100 30.18 -12.14 8.25
C ARG A 100 29.83 -11.35 6.97
N ASP A 101 29.86 -12.02 5.82
CA ASP A 101 29.45 -11.48 4.53
C ASP A 101 27.91 -11.48 4.39
N CYS A 102 27.38 -10.93 3.30
CA CYS A 102 25.93 -10.91 3.08
C CYS A 102 25.35 -12.34 3.07
N PRO A 103 24.32 -12.63 3.90
CA PRO A 103 23.79 -13.98 4.02
C PRO A 103 23.06 -14.48 2.77
N PHE A 104 22.64 -13.57 1.89
CA PHE A 104 22.01 -13.90 0.61
C PHE A 104 23.03 -13.99 -0.53
N CYS A 105 23.76 -12.89 -0.79
CA CYS A 105 24.61 -12.75 -1.98
C CYS A 105 26.06 -13.22 -1.78
N ARG A 106 26.48 -13.48 -0.53
CA ARG A 106 27.85 -13.79 -0.11
C ARG A 106 28.92 -12.74 -0.43
N ALA A 107 28.55 -11.60 -1.00
CA ALA A 107 29.47 -10.49 -1.16
C ALA A 107 29.93 -9.97 0.21
N SER A 108 31.20 -9.61 0.29
CA SER A 108 31.77 -8.94 1.45
C SER A 108 31.02 -7.65 1.74
N VAL A 109 30.98 -7.28 3.01
CA VAL A 109 30.29 -6.07 3.46
C VAL A 109 30.93 -4.86 2.79
N PRO A 110 30.21 -4.13 1.91
CA PRO A 110 30.78 -2.96 1.25
C PRO A 110 31.10 -1.90 2.29
N ASP A 111 32.25 -1.23 2.13
CA ASP A 111 32.53 -0.06 2.94
C ASP A 111 31.49 1.04 2.67
N LYS A 112 31.43 2.05 3.55
CA LYS A 112 30.43 3.14 3.44
C LYS A 112 30.47 3.80 2.05
N SER A 113 31.64 4.00 1.44
CA SER A 113 31.75 4.63 0.12
C SER A 113 31.21 3.73 -1.01
N GLN A 114 31.44 2.42 -0.92
CA GLN A 114 30.94 1.42 -1.87
C GLN A 114 29.42 1.25 -1.75
N ALA A 115 28.89 1.20 -0.53
CA ALA A 115 27.44 1.14 -0.30
C ALA A 115 26.74 2.37 -0.87
N LEU A 116 27.34 3.55 -0.73
CA LEU A 116 26.81 4.78 -1.33
C LEU A 116 26.80 4.76 -2.85
N ALA A 117 27.85 4.27 -3.48
CA ALA A 117 27.88 4.10 -4.93
C ALA A 117 26.77 3.14 -5.42
N MET A 118 26.48 2.08 -4.67
CA MET A 118 25.42 1.12 -4.99
C MET A 118 24.01 1.69 -4.78
N ILE A 119 23.79 2.45 -3.68
CA ILE A 119 22.47 3.03 -3.31
C ILE A 119 22.12 4.27 -4.16
N ARG A 120 23.13 5.02 -4.64
CA ARG A 120 22.98 6.19 -5.53
C ARG A 120 22.10 5.95 -6.75
N LYS A 121 21.95 4.70 -7.18
CA LYS A 121 21.10 4.32 -8.32
C LYS A 121 19.60 4.21 -7.99
N ARG A 122 19.19 4.26 -6.71
CA ARG A 122 17.81 3.97 -6.25
C ARG A 122 17.12 5.06 -5.43
N GLN A 123 17.83 5.96 -4.75
CA GLN A 123 17.21 6.93 -3.83
C GLN A 123 17.62 8.37 -4.14
N TYR A 124 16.85 9.03 -5.01
CA TYR A 124 17.01 10.46 -5.31
C TYR A 124 16.13 11.38 -4.45
N HIS A 125 15.23 10.83 -3.65
CA HIS A 125 14.16 11.61 -3.01
C HIS A 125 14.53 12.30 -1.68
N PHE A 126 15.46 11.76 -0.88
CA PHE A 126 15.65 12.24 0.51
C PHE A 126 16.93 13.03 0.78
N GLY A 127 17.77 13.32 -0.22
CA GLY A 127 19.03 14.06 0.01
C GLY A 127 19.89 13.42 1.11
N ALA A 128 19.91 12.07 1.17
CA ALA A 128 20.69 11.35 2.15
C ALA A 128 22.09 11.05 1.60
N TYR A 129 23.08 11.03 2.50
CA TYR A 129 24.46 10.65 2.22
C TYR A 129 25.26 11.58 1.28
N GLY A 130 25.00 12.89 1.35
CA GLY A 130 25.78 13.91 0.63
C GLY A 130 25.45 14.05 -0.85
N LEU A 131 24.25 13.64 -1.26
CA LEU A 131 23.69 13.92 -2.58
C LEU A 131 22.79 15.15 -2.53
N GLU A 132 22.91 16.03 -3.51
CA GLU A 132 22.02 17.17 -3.67
C GLU A 132 20.59 16.69 -3.93
N LYS A 133 19.62 17.34 -3.29
CA LYS A 133 18.20 17.00 -3.40
C LYS A 133 17.69 17.50 -4.75
N ASP A 134 17.33 16.57 -5.64
CA ASP A 134 16.72 16.87 -6.94
C ASP A 134 15.35 16.21 -7.03
N VAL A 135 14.33 16.94 -6.58
CA VAL A 135 12.96 16.42 -6.50
C VAL A 135 12.34 16.27 -7.88
N THR A 136 12.64 17.18 -8.82
CA THR A 136 12.14 17.10 -10.20
C THR A 136 12.58 15.79 -10.85
N ARG A 137 13.86 15.47 -10.76
CA ARG A 137 14.39 14.20 -11.27
C ARG A 137 13.85 12.99 -10.53
N ALA A 138 13.61 13.09 -9.22
CA ALA A 138 12.99 12.01 -8.44
C ALA A 138 11.56 11.72 -8.92
N VAL A 139 10.76 12.76 -9.17
CA VAL A 139 9.40 12.65 -9.72
C VAL A 139 9.44 11.96 -11.08
N GLU A 140 10.28 12.42 -12.02
CA GLU A 140 10.39 11.81 -13.35
C GLU A 140 10.75 10.31 -13.29
N LEU A 141 11.70 9.96 -12.42
CA LEU A 141 12.10 8.56 -12.23
C LEU A 141 10.98 7.72 -11.62
N TYR A 142 10.25 8.26 -10.64
CA TYR A 142 9.12 7.56 -10.07
C TYR A 142 7.95 7.44 -11.04
N GLU A 143 7.66 8.46 -11.84
CA GLU A 143 6.61 8.39 -12.89
C GLU A 143 6.94 7.29 -13.89
N ARG A 144 8.19 7.26 -14.39
CA ARG A 144 8.65 6.20 -15.30
C ARG A 144 8.60 4.81 -14.65
N ALA A 145 8.96 4.69 -13.37
CA ALA A 145 8.87 3.42 -12.66
C ALA A 145 7.41 3.00 -12.41
N ALA A 146 6.52 3.94 -12.14
CA ALA A 146 5.09 3.73 -11.98
C ALA A 146 4.44 3.26 -13.30
N GLU A 147 4.84 3.83 -14.45
CA GLU A 147 4.43 3.35 -15.78
C GLU A 147 4.84 1.89 -16.04
N LEU A 148 5.96 1.46 -15.46
CA LEU A 148 6.43 0.07 -15.51
C LEU A 148 5.78 -0.83 -14.43
N GLY A 149 4.84 -0.32 -13.65
CA GLY A 149 4.11 -1.05 -12.62
C GLY A 149 4.87 -1.24 -11.31
N VAL A 150 5.91 -0.42 -11.03
CA VAL A 150 6.63 -0.48 -9.76
C VAL A 150 5.77 0.11 -8.64
N THR A 151 5.32 -0.76 -7.73
CA THR A 151 4.45 -0.40 -6.59
C THR A 151 5.03 0.73 -5.73
N ASP A 152 6.30 0.62 -5.31
CA ASP A 152 6.96 1.63 -4.47
C ASP A 152 7.00 3.01 -5.13
N ALA A 153 7.06 3.06 -6.46
CA ALA A 153 7.09 4.32 -7.19
C ALA A 153 5.74 5.04 -7.08
N HIS A 154 4.64 4.30 -7.22
CA HIS A 154 3.31 4.83 -6.94
C HIS A 154 3.20 5.30 -5.48
N PHE A 155 3.62 4.51 -4.50
CA PHE A 155 3.58 4.94 -3.09
C PHE A 155 4.36 6.25 -2.86
N ASN A 156 5.59 6.34 -3.36
CA ASN A 156 6.44 7.52 -3.21
C ASN A 156 5.85 8.77 -3.88
N LEU A 157 5.26 8.65 -5.07
CA LEU A 157 4.52 9.74 -5.71
C LEU A 157 3.31 10.17 -4.89
N GLY A 158 2.58 9.22 -4.30
CA GLY A 158 1.49 9.50 -3.38
C GLY A 158 1.95 10.36 -2.19
N VAL A 159 3.07 10.00 -1.57
CA VAL A 159 3.65 10.73 -0.43
C VAL A 159 4.08 12.14 -0.83
N LEU A 160 4.76 12.27 -1.98
CA LEU A 160 5.19 13.55 -2.54
C LEU A 160 4.04 14.54 -2.67
N TYR A 161 2.98 14.15 -3.39
CA TYR A 161 1.83 15.02 -3.64
C TYR A 161 0.98 15.25 -2.38
N THR A 162 1.00 14.35 -1.41
CA THR A 162 0.32 14.55 -0.12
C THR A 162 1.04 15.62 0.72
N ARG A 163 2.38 15.55 0.80
CA ARG A 163 3.19 16.45 1.63
C ARG A 163 3.28 17.85 1.04
N GLY A 164 3.40 17.97 -0.28
CA GLY A 164 3.44 19.26 -0.96
C GLY A 164 4.66 20.14 -0.62
N THR A 165 5.70 19.58 0.00
CA THR A 165 6.86 20.34 0.47
C THR A 165 7.80 20.73 -0.67
N ASP A 166 7.91 19.87 -1.67
CA ASP A 166 8.85 20.01 -2.79
C ASP A 166 8.19 19.91 -4.17
N VAL A 167 6.91 19.54 -4.19
CA VAL A 167 6.01 19.57 -5.34
C VAL A 167 4.73 20.26 -4.90
N GLU A 168 3.94 20.81 -5.84
CA GLU A 168 2.63 21.34 -5.49
C GLU A 168 1.76 20.24 -4.87
N LYS A 169 1.13 20.55 -3.73
CA LYS A 169 0.24 19.62 -3.05
C LYS A 169 -0.96 19.30 -3.94
N ASP A 170 -1.19 18.02 -4.22
CA ASP A 170 -2.32 17.57 -5.04
C ASP A 170 -2.87 16.26 -4.45
N THR A 171 -3.88 16.38 -3.59
CA THR A 171 -4.50 15.25 -2.91
C THR A 171 -5.17 14.29 -3.89
N ALA A 172 -5.71 14.78 -5.01
CA ALA A 172 -6.34 13.93 -6.02
C ALA A 172 -5.31 13.11 -6.80
N LYS A 173 -4.14 13.67 -7.13
CA LYS A 173 -3.00 12.90 -7.66
C LYS A 173 -2.50 11.90 -6.64
N ALA A 174 -2.30 12.33 -5.40
CA ALA A 174 -1.84 11.44 -4.34
C ALA A 174 -2.76 10.22 -4.19
N PHE A 175 -4.07 10.46 -4.13
CA PHE A 175 -5.09 9.43 -4.04
C PHE A 175 -4.97 8.41 -5.18
N ARG A 176 -4.89 8.85 -6.44
CA ARG A 176 -4.72 7.95 -7.60
C ARG A 176 -3.45 7.09 -7.51
N HIS A 177 -2.35 7.68 -7.04
CA HIS A 177 -1.11 6.94 -6.85
C HIS A 177 -1.23 5.91 -5.72
N TYR A 178 -1.87 6.27 -4.60
CA TYR A 178 -2.14 5.31 -3.53
C TYR A 178 -3.12 4.20 -3.97
N GLU A 179 -4.15 4.50 -4.77
CA GLU A 179 -5.04 3.45 -5.32
C GLU A 179 -4.26 2.42 -6.12
N ALA A 180 -3.35 2.88 -6.99
CA ALA A 180 -2.51 1.99 -7.79
C ALA A 180 -1.60 1.12 -6.92
N ALA A 181 -0.92 1.71 -5.93
CA ALA A 181 -0.06 0.96 -5.00
C ALA A 181 -0.87 -0.03 -4.15
N ALA A 182 -2.01 0.40 -3.61
CA ALA A 182 -2.90 -0.43 -2.80
C ALA A 182 -3.48 -1.60 -3.59
N MET A 183 -3.81 -1.42 -4.87
CA MET A 183 -4.24 -2.52 -5.74
C MET A 183 -3.14 -3.55 -6.01
N SER A 184 -1.87 -3.14 -5.91
CA SER A 184 -0.69 -4.01 -6.02
C SER A 184 -0.25 -4.61 -4.68
N GLY A 185 -0.98 -4.35 -3.59
CA GLY A 185 -0.73 -4.95 -2.27
C GLY A 185 0.08 -4.09 -1.31
N ASP A 186 0.37 -2.83 -1.66
CA ASP A 186 1.07 -1.91 -0.76
C ASP A 186 0.21 -1.58 0.47
N VAL A 187 0.75 -1.90 1.65
CA VAL A 187 0.04 -1.75 2.93
C VAL A 187 -0.01 -0.28 3.34
N SER A 188 1.09 0.46 3.17
CA SER A 188 1.18 1.87 3.55
C SER A 188 0.27 2.77 2.71
N ALA A 189 0.10 2.47 1.43
CA ALA A 189 -0.84 3.13 0.54
C ALA A 189 -2.29 2.94 1.02
N ARG A 190 -2.66 1.74 1.50
CA ARG A 190 -3.99 1.52 2.10
C ARG A 190 -4.21 2.31 3.37
N ILE A 191 -3.20 2.43 4.23
CA ILE A 191 -3.28 3.26 5.44
C ILE A 191 -3.61 4.70 5.03
N ASN A 192 -2.84 5.24 4.07
CA ASN A 192 -3.01 6.61 3.59
C ASN A 192 -4.37 6.83 2.91
N LEU A 193 -4.86 5.87 2.10
CA LEU A 193 -6.22 5.93 1.58
C LEU A 193 -7.24 5.97 2.71
N GLY A 194 -7.10 5.11 3.72
CA GLY A 194 -8.02 5.12 4.86
C GLY A 194 -8.03 6.44 5.61
N ILE A 195 -6.86 7.09 5.79
CA ILE A 195 -6.75 8.41 6.40
C ILE A 195 -7.42 9.48 5.54
N ILE A 196 -7.19 9.49 4.22
CA ILE A 196 -7.82 10.46 3.31
C ILE A 196 -9.34 10.31 3.36
N GLU A 197 -9.86 9.08 3.21
CA GLU A 197 -11.29 8.80 3.24
C GLU A 197 -11.92 9.17 4.60
N TYR A 198 -11.22 8.93 5.70
CA TYR A 198 -11.69 9.31 7.03
C TYR A 198 -11.83 10.83 7.17
N ASN A 199 -10.82 11.58 6.70
CA ASN A 199 -10.83 13.04 6.74
C ASN A 199 -11.91 13.64 5.84
N ASP A 200 -12.23 12.97 4.73
CA ASP A 200 -13.30 13.37 3.80
C ASP A 200 -14.70 12.94 4.30
N GLY A 201 -14.78 12.24 5.44
CA GLY A 201 -16.04 11.77 6.04
C GLY A 201 -16.57 10.44 5.48
N ASN A 202 -15.81 9.79 4.61
CA ASN A 202 -16.15 8.51 3.99
C ASN A 202 -15.75 7.34 4.91
N TYR A 203 -16.37 7.27 6.10
CA TYR A 203 -15.98 6.32 7.15
C TYR A 203 -16.04 4.84 6.72
N ASP A 204 -17.03 4.44 5.92
CA ASP A 204 -17.13 3.06 5.41
C ASP A 204 -15.94 2.68 4.52
N LEU A 205 -15.42 3.64 3.75
CA LEU A 205 -14.25 3.46 2.89
C LEU A 205 -12.95 3.44 3.70
N ALA A 206 -12.86 4.32 4.71
CA ALA A 206 -11.75 4.32 5.65
C ALA A 206 -11.64 2.96 6.36
N LEU A 207 -12.76 2.48 6.91
CA LEU A 207 -12.86 1.19 7.59
C LEU A 207 -12.44 0.05 6.66
N GLN A 208 -12.95 -0.01 5.44
CA GLN A 208 -12.57 -1.06 4.49
C GLN A 208 -11.08 -1.07 4.16
N ASN A 209 -10.47 0.10 3.93
CA ASN A 209 -9.04 0.20 3.66
C ASN A 209 -8.20 -0.30 4.86
N TRP A 210 -8.51 0.17 6.07
CA TRP A 210 -7.81 -0.25 7.29
C TRP A 210 -8.04 -1.71 7.64
N MET A 211 -9.25 -2.26 7.42
CA MET A 211 -9.50 -3.70 7.61
C MET A 211 -8.66 -4.56 6.67
N ILE A 212 -8.45 -4.12 5.42
CA ILE A 212 -7.60 -4.87 4.48
C ILE A 212 -6.12 -4.74 4.88
N SER A 213 -5.67 -3.54 5.23
CA SER A 213 -4.30 -3.31 5.71
C SER A 213 -3.98 -4.08 7.01
N ALA A 214 -4.91 -4.12 7.96
CA ALA A 214 -4.77 -4.91 9.19
C ALA A 214 -4.64 -6.41 8.89
N LYS A 215 -5.40 -6.93 7.91
CA LYS A 215 -5.26 -8.32 7.41
C LYS A 215 -3.91 -8.60 6.75
N LEU A 216 -3.14 -7.58 6.39
CA LEU A 216 -1.78 -7.70 5.85
C LEU A 216 -0.71 -7.53 6.95
N GLY A 217 -1.12 -7.42 8.22
CA GLY A 217 -0.23 -7.36 9.38
C GLY A 217 0.09 -5.95 9.88
N CYS A 218 -0.67 -4.92 9.48
CA CYS A 218 -0.45 -3.55 9.96
C CYS A 218 -1.15 -3.29 11.31
N ASP A 219 -0.35 -2.92 12.30
CA ASP A 219 -0.77 -2.55 13.66
C ASP A 219 -1.44 -1.18 13.73
N ASP A 220 -0.93 -0.17 13.01
CA ASP A 220 -1.53 1.16 12.90
C ASP A 220 -2.97 1.06 12.38
N SER A 221 -3.18 0.23 11.35
CA SER A 221 -4.52 0.01 10.80
C SER A 221 -5.45 -0.68 11.79
N LEU A 222 -4.95 -1.67 12.54
CA LEU A 222 -5.73 -2.30 13.59
C LEU A 222 -6.11 -1.30 14.69
N SER A 223 -5.19 -0.40 15.04
CA SER A 223 -5.43 0.68 16.01
C SER A 223 -6.48 1.67 15.50
N ASN A 224 -6.43 2.05 14.23
CA ASN A 224 -7.45 2.91 13.60
C ASN A 224 -8.83 2.23 13.60
N VAL A 225 -8.92 0.93 13.26
CA VAL A 225 -10.18 0.18 13.33
C VAL A 225 -10.71 0.11 14.76
N LYS A 226 -9.82 -0.06 15.74
CA LYS A 226 -10.19 -0.02 17.17
C LYS A 226 -10.76 1.35 17.55
N GLU A 227 -10.13 2.44 17.11
CA GLU A 227 -10.61 3.79 17.35
C GLU A 227 -12.00 4.01 16.74
N MET A 228 -12.21 3.61 15.48
CA MET A 228 -13.53 3.67 14.84
C MET A 228 -14.59 2.90 15.62
N PHE A 229 -14.25 1.71 16.15
CA PHE A 229 -15.16 0.92 16.98
C PHE A 229 -15.52 1.66 18.28
N MET A 230 -14.52 2.25 18.96
CA MET A 230 -14.76 3.02 20.18
C MET A 230 -15.63 4.26 19.95
N ASN A 231 -15.52 4.87 18.77
CA ASN A 231 -16.30 6.03 18.36
C ASN A 231 -17.69 5.66 17.79
N GLY A 232 -18.05 4.37 17.73
CA GLY A 232 -19.33 3.90 17.19
C GLY A 232 -19.43 3.93 15.66
N LEU A 233 -18.32 4.18 14.96
CA LEU A 233 -18.23 4.19 13.49
C LEU A 233 -17.98 2.80 12.89
N ALA A 234 -17.58 1.82 13.71
CA ALA A 234 -17.40 0.43 13.31
C ALA A 234 -18.10 -0.50 14.30
N THR A 235 -18.51 -1.69 13.83
CA THR A 235 -19.16 -2.68 14.69
C THR A 235 -18.14 -3.53 15.46
N LYS A 236 -18.60 -4.20 16.52
CA LYS A 236 -17.79 -5.22 17.21
C LYS A 236 -17.34 -6.34 16.28
N ALA A 237 -18.16 -6.69 15.29
CA ALA A 237 -17.84 -7.72 14.31
C ALA A 237 -16.69 -7.28 13.38
N ASP A 238 -16.67 -6.01 12.98
CA ASP A 238 -15.60 -5.44 12.15
C ASP A 238 -14.27 -5.45 12.87
N TYR A 239 -14.24 -4.95 14.12
CA TYR A 239 -13.03 -4.98 14.94
C TYR A 239 -12.52 -6.41 15.17
N ALA A 240 -13.42 -7.34 15.51
CA ALA A 240 -13.04 -8.74 15.70
C ALA A 240 -12.50 -9.38 14.39
N ALA A 241 -13.05 -9.01 13.23
CA ALA A 241 -12.58 -9.49 11.94
C ALA A 241 -11.20 -8.90 11.59
N ALA A 242 -10.96 -7.62 11.87
CA ALA A 242 -9.66 -6.98 11.70
C ALA A 242 -8.60 -7.62 12.61
N LEU A 243 -8.91 -7.82 13.90
CA LEU A 243 -8.02 -8.43 14.87
C LEU A 243 -7.62 -9.86 14.48
N ARG A 244 -8.59 -10.70 14.08
CA ARG A 244 -8.29 -12.05 13.59
C ARG A 244 -7.40 -12.04 12.34
N GLY A 245 -7.70 -11.13 11.41
CA GLY A 245 -6.90 -10.95 10.20
C GLY A 245 -5.45 -10.60 10.52
N TYR A 246 -5.26 -9.63 11.40
CA TYR A 246 -3.95 -9.22 11.88
C TYR A 246 -3.20 -10.37 12.57
N GLN A 247 -3.84 -11.08 13.50
CA GLN A 247 -3.23 -12.22 14.20
C GLN A 247 -2.76 -13.32 13.23
N ASN A 248 -3.56 -13.62 12.20
CA ASN A 248 -3.17 -14.59 11.18
C ASN A 248 -1.94 -14.10 10.39
N ALA A 249 -1.91 -12.83 9.99
CA ALA A 249 -0.75 -12.26 9.29
C ALA A 249 0.52 -12.29 10.15
N ILE A 250 0.43 -11.93 11.44
CA ILE A 250 1.56 -12.04 12.37
C ILE A 250 2.04 -13.49 12.49
N ALA A 251 1.11 -14.46 12.57
CA ALA A 251 1.45 -15.87 12.63
C ALA A 251 2.18 -16.35 11.35
N GLU A 252 1.76 -15.90 10.18
CA GLU A 252 2.42 -16.19 8.89
C GLU A 252 3.84 -15.59 8.80
N MET A 253 4.06 -14.43 9.45
CA MET A 253 5.37 -13.78 9.54
C MET A 253 6.28 -14.34 10.65
N SER A 254 5.75 -15.20 11.53
CA SER A 254 6.49 -15.69 12.68
C SER A 254 7.58 -16.68 12.28
N SER A 255 8.71 -16.63 12.99
CA SER A 255 9.83 -17.56 12.79
C SER A 255 10.60 -17.71 14.10
N PRO A 256 11.01 -18.93 14.48
CA PRO A 256 11.84 -19.15 15.67
C PRO A 256 13.14 -18.32 15.64
N ASP A 257 13.77 -18.21 14.47
CA ASP A 257 15.00 -17.43 14.31
C ASP A 257 14.74 -15.92 14.50
N ARG A 258 13.58 -15.41 14.07
CA ARG A 258 13.19 -14.01 14.27
C ARG A 258 12.89 -13.71 15.73
N ALA A 259 12.15 -14.59 16.41
CA ALA A 259 11.86 -14.48 17.83
C ALA A 259 13.14 -14.52 18.68
N GLU A 260 14.10 -15.38 18.30
CA GLU A 260 15.42 -15.38 18.94
C GLU A 260 16.19 -14.07 18.71
N ALA A 261 16.20 -13.56 17.47
CA ALA A 261 16.87 -12.30 17.17
C ALA A 261 16.25 -11.11 17.93
N GLU A 262 14.93 -11.09 18.09
CA GLU A 262 14.21 -10.11 18.89
C GLU A 262 14.59 -10.21 20.38
N ALA A 263 14.54 -11.43 20.94
CA ALA A 263 14.89 -11.68 22.35
C ALA A 263 16.33 -11.27 22.70
N LEU A 264 17.25 -11.41 21.75
CA LEU A 264 18.64 -10.97 21.90
C LEU A 264 18.83 -9.46 21.64
N GLY A 265 17.78 -8.73 21.32
CA GLY A 265 17.85 -7.30 21.00
C GLY A 265 18.67 -7.02 19.73
N PHE A 266 18.75 -7.96 18.80
CA PHE A 266 19.61 -7.88 17.62
C PHE A 266 19.35 -6.62 16.77
N ALA A 267 18.11 -6.14 16.73
CA ALA A 267 17.75 -4.90 16.03
C ALA A 267 18.48 -3.66 16.58
N LYS A 268 18.83 -3.67 17.88
CA LYS A 268 19.49 -2.58 18.62
C LYS A 268 21.01 -2.77 18.73
N ASP A 269 21.55 -3.88 18.20
CA ASP A 269 22.97 -4.18 18.26
C ASP A 269 23.77 -3.18 17.40
N PRO A 270 24.71 -2.41 17.98
CA PRO A 270 25.51 -1.45 17.23
C PRO A 270 26.47 -2.12 16.22
N THR A 271 26.71 -3.43 16.34
CA THR A 271 27.50 -4.22 15.38
C THR A 271 26.67 -4.71 14.18
N ARG A 272 25.41 -4.30 14.08
CA ARG A 272 24.51 -4.54 12.95
C ARG A 272 24.98 -3.74 11.73
N VAL A 273 25.92 -4.29 10.96
CA VAL A 273 26.50 -3.63 9.76
C VAL A 273 25.52 -3.65 8.60
N ILE A 274 25.35 -2.47 7.97
CA ILE A 274 24.51 -2.17 6.80
C ILE A 274 25.03 -2.94 5.58
#